data_AF-A0A9X8HDB4-F1
#
_entry.id   AF-A0A9X8HDB4-F1
#
_cell.length_a   1.000
_cell.length_b   1.000
_cell.length_c   1.000
_cell.angle_alpha   90.00
_cell.angle_beta   90.00
_cell.angle_gamma   90.00
#
_symmetry.space_group_name_H-M   'P 1'
#
loop_
_entity.id
_entity.type
_entity.pdbx_description
1 polymer ?
#
loop_
_entity_poly.entity_id
_entity_poly.type
_entity_poly.pdbx_seq_one_letter_code
_entity_poly.pdbx_strand_id
1 'polypeptide(L)'
;MGPDQLQQIHKDLFRVLSKCLGSQHFQVSERALFLWNNEHLVNNGCLSRQHAGLILPVIYGPLYKNSLGHWNTTVEGLAQNVLKLYMDYDMALFDKCAKEFLAKEERIVEKGNAQADKWKKIESLAQAKTREPGAQH
;
A
#
# COMPACT_ATOMS: atom_id res chain seq x y z
N MET A 1 1.80 15.64 21.63
CA MET A 1 0.35 15.38 21.51
C MET A 1 -0.05 14.48 22.66
N GLY A 2 -1.14 14.80 23.36
CA GLY A 2 -1.66 13.88 24.38
C GLY A 2 -2.19 12.59 23.75
N PRO A 3 -2.26 11.47 24.49
CA PRO A 3 -2.71 10.17 23.97
C PRO A 3 -4.10 10.22 23.28
N ASP A 4 -5.00 11.09 23.74
CA ASP A 4 -6.37 11.21 23.20
C ASP A 4 -6.45 11.98 21.86
N GLN A 5 -5.44 12.79 21.54
CA GLN A 5 -5.44 13.57 20.29
C GLN A 5 -5.10 12.70 19.08
N LEU A 6 -4.23 11.69 19.26
CA LEU A 6 -3.85 10.78 18.19
C LEU A 6 -5.07 9.97 17.72
N GLN A 7 -5.94 9.55 18.64
CA GLN A 7 -7.15 8.81 18.31
C GLN A 7 -8.07 9.57 17.34
N GLN A 8 -8.07 10.90 17.40
CA GLN A 8 -8.90 11.73 16.52
C GLN A 8 -8.34 11.84 15.10
N ILE A 9 -7.01 11.82 14.94
CA ILE A 9 -6.36 12.15 13.66
C ILE A 9 -5.64 10.97 12.99
N HIS A 10 -5.43 9.84 13.68
CA HIS A 10 -4.55 8.76 13.22
C HIS A 10 -4.94 8.24 11.83
N LYS A 11 -6.24 8.17 11.51
CA LYS A 11 -6.71 7.68 10.21
C LYS A 11 -6.20 8.56 9.06
N ASP A 12 -6.32 9.87 9.20
CA ASP A 12 -5.88 10.82 8.16
C ASP A 12 -4.37 10.91 8.10
N LEU A 13 -3.73 10.96 9.26
CA LEU A 13 -2.27 10.97 9.38
C LEU A 13 -1.63 9.76 8.70
N PHE A 14 -2.06 8.54 9.06
CA PHE A 14 -1.47 7.31 8.54
C PHE A 14 -1.83 7.10 7.07
N ARG A 15 -2.99 7.57 6.61
CA ARG A 15 -3.34 7.57 5.19
C ARG A 15 -2.40 8.46 4.37
N VAL A 16 -2.07 9.66 4.85
CA VAL A 16 -1.08 10.54 4.19
C VAL A 16 0.30 9.90 4.21
N LEU A 17 0.72 9.38 5.37
CA LEU A 17 2.00 8.68 5.50
C LEU A 17 2.12 7.51 4.52
N SER A 18 1.08 6.68 4.41
CA SER A 18 1.02 5.56 3.46
C SER A 18 1.19 6.03 2.01
N LYS A 19 0.56 7.15 1.63
CA LYS A 19 0.76 7.75 0.31
C LYS A 19 2.19 8.23 0.09
N CYS A 20 2.81 8.86 1.09
CA CYS A 20 4.20 9.32 1.01
C CYS A 20 5.16 8.14 0.85
N LEU A 21 4.95 7.05 1.59
CA LEU A 21 5.75 5.82 1.46
C LEU A 21 5.59 5.18 0.07
N GLY A 22 4.38 5.19 -0.50
CA GLY A 22 4.10 4.68 -1.85
C GLY A 22 4.42 5.66 -2.98
N SER A 23 5.12 6.77 -2.71
CA SER A 23 5.48 7.76 -3.72
C SER A 23 6.53 7.20 -4.69
N GLN A 24 6.39 7.55 -5.97
CA GLN A 24 7.41 7.24 -6.98
C GLN A 24 8.67 8.13 -6.83
N HIS A 25 8.53 9.27 -6.16
CA HIS A 25 9.64 10.20 -5.92
C HIS A 25 10.41 9.81 -4.66
N PHE A 26 11.65 9.31 -4.82
CA PHE A 26 12.41 8.72 -3.70
C PHE A 26 12.58 9.68 -2.51
N GLN A 27 12.82 10.98 -2.72
CA GLN A 27 13.00 11.92 -1.60
C GLN A 27 11.76 11.99 -0.69
N VAL A 28 10.56 11.80 -1.24
CA VAL A 28 9.31 11.79 -0.46
C VAL A 28 9.24 10.51 0.37
N SER A 29 9.48 9.36 -0.26
CA SER A 29 9.47 8.05 0.40
C SER A 29 10.56 7.94 1.47
N GLU A 30 11.78 8.38 1.14
CA GLU A 30 12.92 8.45 2.04
C GLU A 30 12.60 9.33 3.24
N ARG A 31 12.17 10.58 3.03
CA ARG A 31 11.89 11.49 4.15
C ARG A 31 10.77 10.99 5.05
N ALA A 32 9.77 10.28 4.50
CA ALA A 32 8.74 9.61 5.26
C ALA A 32 9.29 8.43 6.08
N LEU A 33 10.15 7.59 5.49
CA LEU A 33 10.80 6.47 6.19
C LEU A 33 11.72 6.94 7.32
N PHE A 34 12.39 8.08 7.15
CA PHE A 34 13.24 8.69 8.19
C PHE A 34 12.49 9.05 9.48
N LEU A 35 11.15 9.09 9.47
CA LEU A 35 10.37 9.27 10.71
C LEU A 35 10.62 8.16 11.73
N TRP A 36 10.96 6.95 11.28
CA TRP A 36 11.33 5.82 12.16
C TRP A 36 12.71 5.95 12.81
N ASN A 37 13.51 6.96 12.45
CA ASN A 37 14.74 7.27 13.17
C ASN A 37 14.50 8.21 14.36
N ASN A 38 13.28 8.74 14.51
CA ASN A 38 12.94 9.57 15.65
C ASN A 38 12.49 8.68 16.82
N GLU A 39 13.38 8.52 17.81
CA GLU A 39 13.12 7.69 19.00
C GLU A 39 11.88 8.13 19.78
N HIS A 40 11.52 9.42 19.80
CA HIS A 40 10.30 9.85 20.46
C HIS A 40 9.06 9.33 19.74
N LEU A 41 9.04 9.36 18.40
CA LEU A 41 7.93 8.82 17.61
C LEU A 41 7.82 7.30 17.74
N VAL A 42 8.97 6.60 17.76
CA VAL A 42 9.06 5.13 17.80
C VAL A 42 8.84 4.56 19.20
N ASN A 43 9.40 5.14 20.25
CA ASN A 43 9.30 4.55 21.58
C ASN A 43 7.96 4.90 22.25
N ASN A 44 7.53 6.16 22.14
CA ASN A 44 6.39 6.67 22.92
C ASN A 44 5.32 7.37 22.05
N GLY A 45 5.59 7.57 20.76
CA GLY A 45 4.72 8.33 19.87
C GLY A 45 3.80 7.46 19.02
N CYS A 46 3.36 8.01 17.89
CA CYS A 46 2.40 7.38 16.99
C CYS A 46 2.95 6.20 16.20
N LEU A 47 4.27 5.98 16.19
CA LEU A 47 4.91 4.84 15.51
C LEU A 47 5.21 3.68 16.47
N SER A 48 4.92 3.86 17.75
CA SER A 48 5.26 2.88 18.79
C SER A 48 4.48 1.58 18.74
N ARG A 49 5.02 0.58 19.44
CA ARG A 49 4.42 -0.75 19.59
C ARG A 49 2.95 -0.71 20.01
N GLN A 50 2.59 0.21 20.91
CA GLN A 50 1.20 0.38 21.38
C GLN A 50 0.24 0.75 20.25
N HIS A 51 0.72 1.46 19.22
CA HIS A 51 -0.07 1.91 18.08
C HIS A 51 0.13 1.05 16.83
N ALA A 52 0.91 -0.04 16.91
CA ALA A 52 1.21 -0.90 15.77
C ALA A 52 -0.07 -1.41 15.08
N GLY A 53 -1.09 -1.79 15.86
CA GLY A 53 -2.39 -2.23 15.35
C GLY A 53 -3.16 -1.19 14.55
N LEU A 54 -2.86 0.11 14.71
CA LEU A 54 -3.49 1.20 13.96
C LEU A 54 -2.70 1.55 12.70
N ILE A 55 -1.37 1.60 12.79
CA ILE A 55 -0.53 2.08 11.70
C ILE A 55 -0.15 0.99 10.70
N LEU A 56 0.27 -0.19 11.18
CA LEU A 56 0.84 -1.24 10.34
C LEU A 56 -0.09 -1.68 9.20
N PRO A 57 -1.40 -1.93 9.43
CA PRO A 57 -2.32 -2.32 8.35
C PRO A 57 -2.42 -1.27 7.22
N VAL A 58 -2.18 0.01 7.55
CA VAL A 58 -2.29 1.13 6.60
C VAL A 58 -1.02 1.30 5.75
N ILE A 59 0.15 1.02 6.33
CA ILE A 59 1.46 1.24 5.69
C ILE A 59 2.14 -0.04 5.19
N TYR A 60 1.64 -1.23 5.53
CA TYR A 60 2.26 -2.51 5.16
C TYR A 60 2.47 -2.64 3.65
N GLY A 61 1.43 -2.37 2.85
CA GLY A 61 1.49 -2.51 1.39
C GLY A 61 2.63 -1.71 0.72
N PRO A 62 2.72 -0.38 0.90
CA PRO A 62 3.82 0.39 0.34
C PRO A 62 5.19 0.01 0.92
N LEU A 63 5.28 -0.31 2.21
CA LEU A 63 6.55 -0.78 2.81
C LEU A 63 7.04 -2.08 2.18
N TYR A 64 6.15 -3.07 2.03
CA TYR A 64 6.45 -4.35 1.41
C TYR A 64 6.94 -4.16 -0.02
N LYS A 65 6.22 -3.37 -0.83
CA LYS A 65 6.62 -3.05 -2.21
C LYS A 65 8.00 -2.39 -2.27
N ASN A 66 8.28 -1.45 -1.38
CA ASN A 66 9.58 -0.77 -1.34
C ASN A 66 10.70 -1.70 -0.85
N SER A 67 10.40 -2.71 -0.05
CA SER A 67 11.40 -3.65 0.48
C SER A 67 11.86 -4.72 -0.52
N LEU A 68 11.12 -4.92 -1.62
CA LEU A 68 11.35 -5.96 -2.64
C LEU A 68 12.22 -5.48 -3.83
N GLY A 69 13.21 -4.63 -3.59
CA GLY A 69 14.05 -4.08 -4.65
C GLY A 69 13.53 -2.76 -5.23
N HIS A 70 13.29 -1.78 -4.36
CA HIS A 70 13.06 -0.41 -4.80
C HIS A 70 14.30 0.14 -5.54
N TRP A 71 14.11 0.92 -6.59
CA TRP A 71 15.20 1.39 -7.46
C TRP A 71 16.28 2.21 -6.72
N ASN A 72 15.90 2.83 -5.61
CA ASN A 72 16.80 3.49 -4.67
C ASN A 72 17.08 2.55 -3.48
N THR A 73 18.34 2.15 -3.31
CA THR A 73 18.80 1.20 -2.30
C THR A 73 18.64 1.70 -0.86
N THR A 74 18.73 3.02 -0.62
CA THR A 74 18.49 3.60 0.70
C THR A 74 17.02 3.44 1.10
N VAL A 75 16.10 3.75 0.19
CA VAL A 75 14.66 3.57 0.43
C VAL A 75 14.34 2.09 0.68
N GLU A 76 14.93 1.18 -0.09
CA GLU A 76 14.79 -0.26 0.10
C GLU A 76 15.22 -0.70 1.51
N GLY A 77 16.45 -0.34 1.92
CA GLY A 77 16.99 -0.72 3.23
C GLY A 77 16.20 -0.10 4.39
N LEU A 78 15.78 1.16 4.26
CA LEU A 78 14.92 1.80 5.26
C LEU A 78 13.56 1.08 5.38
N ALA A 79 12.94 0.69 4.26
CA ALA A 79 11.68 -0.06 4.28
C ALA A 79 11.84 -1.43 4.95
N GLN A 80 12.92 -2.16 4.67
CA GLN A 80 13.25 -3.42 5.32
C GLN A 80 13.43 -3.25 6.84
N ASN A 81 14.12 -2.20 7.28
CA ASN A 81 14.30 -1.90 8.70
C ASN A 81 12.97 -1.65 9.41
N VAL A 82 12.07 -0.88 8.78
CA VAL A 82 10.73 -0.61 9.35
C VAL A 82 9.88 -1.89 9.42
N LEU A 83 9.91 -2.73 8.39
CA LEU A 83 9.20 -4.02 8.41
C LEU A 83 9.73 -4.93 9.53
N LYS A 84 11.05 -5.01 9.69
CA LYS A 84 11.68 -5.77 10.76
C LYS A 84 11.26 -5.25 12.14
N LEU A 85 11.26 -3.94 12.35
CA LEU A 85 10.79 -3.34 13.61
C LEU A 85 9.36 -3.77 13.95
N TYR A 86 8.43 -3.72 12.98
CA TYR A 86 7.05 -4.12 13.23
C TYR A 86 6.88 -5.63 13.40
N MET A 87 7.71 -6.45 12.77
CA MET A 87 7.79 -7.88 13.03
C MET A 87 8.22 -8.17 14.47
N ASP A 88 9.22 -7.44 14.98
CA ASP A 88 9.70 -7.55 16.37
C ASP A 88 8.66 -7.03 17.38
N TYR A 89 7.82 -6.07 16.98
CA TYR A 89 6.72 -5.57 17.81
C TYR A 89 5.58 -6.57 17.96
N ASP A 90 5.11 -7.16 16.88
CA ASP A 90 4.01 -8.13 16.91
C ASP A 90 3.99 -8.96 15.62
N MET A 91 4.57 -10.16 15.70
CA MET A 91 4.63 -11.10 14.58
C MET A 91 3.23 -11.54 14.12
N ALA A 92 2.28 -11.72 15.04
CA ALA A 92 0.94 -12.16 14.68
C ALA A 92 0.18 -11.07 13.91
N LEU A 93 0.32 -9.82 14.33
CA LEU A 93 -0.21 -8.67 13.60
C LEU A 93 0.46 -8.51 12.23
N PHE A 94 1.78 -8.68 12.17
CA PHE A 94 2.54 -8.61 10.92
C PHE A 94 2.05 -9.66 9.91
N ASP A 95 1.92 -10.92 10.33
CA ASP A 95 1.43 -12.02 9.51
C ASP A 95 0.01 -11.79 9.03
N LYS A 96 -0.85 -11.23 9.89
CA LYS A 96 -2.21 -10.83 9.50
C LYS A 96 -2.18 -9.79 8.39
N CYS A 97 -1.37 -8.73 8.53
CA CYS A 97 -1.24 -7.69 7.51
C CYS A 97 -0.70 -8.26 6.19
N ALA A 98 0.27 -9.16 6.25
CA ALA A 98 0.83 -9.85 5.09
C ALA A 98 -0.23 -10.65 4.32
N LYS A 99 -1.02 -11.46 5.03
CA LYS A 99 -2.12 -12.24 4.44
C LYS A 99 -3.19 -11.34 3.82
N GLU A 100 -3.60 -10.30 4.53
CA GLU A 100 -4.59 -9.34 4.03
C GLU A 100 -4.11 -8.60 2.78
N PHE A 101 -2.82 -8.24 2.74
CA PHE A 101 -2.20 -7.62 1.58
C PHE A 101 -2.20 -8.55 0.35
N LEU A 102 -1.76 -9.80 0.51
CA LEU A 102 -1.75 -10.78 -0.60
C LEU A 102 -3.17 -11.01 -1.14
N ALA A 103 -4.14 -11.23 -0.27
CA ALA A 103 -5.54 -11.40 -0.67
C ALA A 103 -6.12 -10.14 -1.34
N LYS A 104 -5.62 -8.94 -1.01
CA LYS A 104 -6.01 -7.70 -1.67
C LYS A 104 -5.40 -7.60 -3.07
N GLU A 105 -4.13 -7.92 -3.25
CA GLU A 105 -3.47 -7.90 -4.57
C GLU A 105 -4.12 -8.91 -5.53
N GLU A 106 -4.43 -10.12 -5.06
CA GLU A 106 -5.13 -11.14 -5.85
C GLU A 106 -6.49 -10.62 -6.35
N ARG A 107 -7.31 -10.04 -5.46
CA ARG A 107 -8.60 -9.43 -5.83
C ARG A 107 -8.46 -8.26 -6.81
N ILE A 108 -7.36 -7.51 -6.76
CA ILE A 108 -7.09 -6.43 -7.72
C ILE A 108 -6.82 -7.02 -9.11
N VAL A 109 -6.01 -8.07 -9.18
CA VAL A 109 -5.69 -8.78 -10.43
C VAL A 109 -6.97 -9.40 -11.04
N GLU A 110 -7.76 -10.11 -10.23
CA GLU A 110 -9.03 -10.70 -10.68
C GLU A 110 -9.99 -9.67 -11.27
N LYS A 111 -10.15 -8.52 -10.58
CA LYS A 111 -10.99 -7.41 -11.08
C LYS A 111 -10.45 -6.82 -12.38
N GLY A 112 -9.13 -6.70 -12.50
CA GLY A 112 -8.47 -6.26 -13.74
C GLY A 112 -8.76 -7.18 -14.91
N ASN A 113 -8.62 -8.49 -14.69
CA ASN A 113 -8.90 -9.52 -15.71
C ASN A 113 -10.37 -9.52 -16.11
N ALA A 114 -11.28 -9.50 -15.15
CA ALA A 114 -12.73 -9.44 -15.41
C ALA A 114 -13.12 -8.17 -16.20
N GLN A 115 -12.46 -7.05 -15.96
CA GLN A 115 -12.67 -5.83 -16.73
C GLN A 115 -12.12 -5.94 -18.15
N ALA A 116 -10.93 -6.55 -18.33
CA ALA A 116 -10.34 -6.78 -19.64
C ALA A 116 -11.21 -7.69 -20.52
N ASP A 117 -11.78 -8.75 -19.95
CA ASP A 117 -12.67 -9.67 -20.68
C ASP A 117 -13.98 -9.00 -21.11
N LYS A 118 -14.53 -8.13 -20.27
CA LYS A 118 -15.68 -7.28 -20.65
C LYS A 118 -15.34 -6.39 -21.83
N TRP A 119 -14.18 -5.75 -21.83
CA TRP A 119 -13.74 -4.89 -22.93
C TRP A 119 -13.53 -5.68 -24.23
N LYS A 120 -12.92 -6.86 -24.18
CA LYS A 120 -12.76 -7.74 -25.36
C LYS A 120 -14.10 -8.12 -25.97
N LYS A 121 -15.11 -8.43 -25.15
CA LYS A 121 -16.46 -8.76 -25.63
C LYS A 121 -17.13 -7.57 -26.32
N ILE A 122 -16.97 -6.36 -25.78
CA ILE A 122 -17.47 -5.14 -26.41
C ILE A 122 -16.79 -4.90 -27.75
N GLU A 123 -15.47 -5.06 -27.81
CA GLU A 123 -14.68 -4.89 -29.03
C GLU A 123 -15.07 -5.91 -30.11
N SER A 124 -15.26 -7.17 -29.76
CA SER A 124 -15.71 -8.19 -30.71
C SER A 124 -17.11 -7.89 -31.27
N LEU A 125 -18.03 -7.40 -30.44
CA LEU A 125 -19.38 -7.02 -30.86
C LEU A 125 -19.35 -5.78 -31.77
N ALA A 126 -18.48 -4.81 -31.48
CA ALA A 126 -18.29 -3.63 -32.33
C ALA A 126 -17.71 -4.04 -33.70
N GLN A 127 -16.67 -4.88 -33.73
CA GLN A 127 -16.09 -5.38 -34.97
C GLN A 127 -17.07 -6.20 -35.82
N ALA A 128 -17.94 -7.00 -35.18
CA ALA A 128 -18.98 -7.74 -35.88
C ALA A 128 -20.00 -6.80 -36.56
N LYS A 129 -20.42 -5.72 -35.87
CA LYS A 129 -21.35 -4.72 -36.44
C LYS A 129 -20.72 -3.89 -37.56
N THR A 130 -19.44 -3.54 -37.48
CA THR A 130 -18.75 -2.80 -38.55
C THR A 130 -18.49 -3.66 -39.79
N ARG A 131 -18.51 -5.00 -39.64
CA ARG A 131 -18.38 -5.98 -40.73
C ARG A 131 -19.69 -6.36 -41.40
N GLU A 132 -20.83 -5.80 -40.97
CA GLU A 132 -22.07 -5.82 -41.75
C GLU A 132 -22.14 -4.54 -42.62
N PRO A 133 -21.58 -4.52 -43.85
CA PRO A 133 -21.93 -3.49 -44.81
C PRO A 133 -23.41 -3.68 -45.14
N GLY A 134 -24.17 -2.58 -45.01
CA GLY A 134 -25.61 -2.48 -45.23
C GLY A 134 -26.26 -3.70 -45.87
N ALA A 135 -26.99 -4.47 -45.05
CA ALA A 135 -28.11 -5.24 -45.55
C ALA A 135 -29.04 -4.22 -46.24
N GLN A 136 -28.97 -4.25 -47.56
CA GLN A 136 -29.82 -3.53 -48.50
C GLN A 136 -31.26 -3.52 -47.99
N HIS A 137 -31.94 -2.37 -48.06
CA HIS A 137 -33.21 -2.15 -48.76
C HIS A 137 -33.52 -0.64 -48.74
#